data_AF-A0AAV8X112-F1
#
_entry.id   AF-A0AAV8X112-F1
#
_cell.length_a   1.000
_cell.length_b   1.000
_cell.length_c   1.000
_cell.angle_alpha   90.00
_cell.angle_beta   90.00
_cell.angle_gamma   90.00
#
_symmetry.space_group_name_H-M   'P 1'
#
loop_
_entity.id
_entity.type
_entity.pdbx_description
1 polymer ?
#
loop_
_entity_poly.entity_id
_entity_poly.type
_entity_poly.pdbx_seq_one_letter_code
_entity_poly.pdbx_strand_id
1 'polypeptide(L)'
;MNPLGDLAFAEFNKLYNGFKGLLAGGASKAPVYQPPRKSLYLIASIGENWVQFLRYSTNRSVLDAGSLEGQNFKKKGKLEDVSVQNILDCAKGKVYNNDGCQGGLVETAFDYIQDNRGVNSAANYPYEAKDGTCRFKQDDVVANCTGYVRIPSGDEKSLEKAVAKQGPISVAIHVVDKFQFYSNGVYYDPQCGNKPDDLNHAVVLVGYGKEPNGQKYWLVKIPMVRNGAWKGT
;
A
#
# COMPACT_ATOMS: atom_id res chain seq x y z
N MET A 1 17.55 10.56 14.98
CA MET A 1 16.90 9.49 15.76
C MET A 1 15.40 9.68 15.61
N ASN A 2 14.66 8.66 15.19
CA ASN A 2 13.21 8.73 14.97
C ASN A 2 12.45 8.14 16.18
N PRO A 3 11.12 8.32 16.28
CA PRO A 3 10.28 7.72 17.32
C PRO A 3 10.28 6.19 17.42
N LEU A 4 11.05 5.48 16.60
CA LEU A 4 11.23 4.02 16.66
C LEU A 4 12.59 3.63 17.25
N GLY A 5 13.38 4.60 17.71
CA GLY A 5 14.72 4.38 18.27
C GLY A 5 14.76 3.55 19.54
N ASP A 6 13.63 3.42 20.23
CA ASP A 6 13.44 2.65 21.46
C ASP A 6 12.92 1.22 21.20
N LEU A 7 12.61 0.86 19.95
CA LEU A 7 12.15 -0.47 19.58
C LEU A 7 13.28 -1.32 19.01
N ALA A 8 13.43 -2.54 19.53
CA ALA A 8 14.24 -3.55 18.87
C ALA A 8 13.61 -3.92 17.52
N PHE A 9 14.43 -4.30 16.54
CA PHE A 9 13.91 -4.63 15.19
C PHE A 9 12.88 -5.76 15.21
N ALA A 10 13.00 -6.73 16.13
CA ALA A 10 12.01 -7.79 16.31
C ALA A 10 10.64 -7.24 16.76
N GLU A 11 10.63 -6.22 17.62
CA GLU A 11 9.41 -5.54 18.07
C GLU A 11 8.84 -4.70 16.94
N PHE A 12 9.70 -3.96 16.23
CA PHE A 12 9.32 -3.21 15.04
C PHE A 12 8.66 -4.12 14.00
N ASN A 13 9.25 -5.26 13.67
CA ASN A 13 8.68 -6.23 12.72
C ASN A 13 7.30 -6.72 13.16
N LYS A 14 7.12 -7.03 14.44
CA LYS A 14 5.83 -7.52 14.96
C LYS A 14 4.75 -6.44 14.97
N LEU A 15 5.14 -5.18 15.16
CA LEU A 15 4.22 -4.06 15.28
C LEU A 15 3.91 -3.39 13.95
N TYR A 16 4.85 -3.41 12.99
CA TYR A 16 4.80 -2.61 11.77
C TYR A 16 4.91 -3.41 10.47
N ASN A 17 5.30 -4.68 10.52
CA ASN A 17 5.29 -5.56 9.36
C ASN A 17 4.15 -6.57 9.49
N GLY A 18 3.56 -6.94 8.35
CA GLY A 18 2.31 -7.69 8.35
C GLY A 18 1.81 -8.09 6.97
N PHE A 19 2.50 -7.68 5.89
CA PHE A 19 2.24 -8.30 4.60
C PHE A 19 2.62 -9.77 4.73
N LYS A 20 1.63 -10.64 4.57
CA LYS A 20 1.88 -12.08 4.46
C LYS A 20 2.11 -12.28 2.97
N GLY A 21 3.36 -12.58 2.57
CA GLY A 21 3.67 -12.95 1.19
C GLY A 21 2.65 -13.95 0.64
N LEU A 22 2.46 -13.99 -0.68
CA LEU A 22 1.56 -14.94 -1.33
C LEU A 22 1.91 -16.35 -0.86
N LEU A 23 1.21 -16.85 0.16
CA LEU A 23 1.40 -18.19 0.67
C LEU A 23 1.34 -19.13 -0.52
N ALA A 24 2.40 -19.92 -0.66
CA ALA A 24 2.61 -20.90 -1.71
C ALA A 24 1.28 -21.56 -2.13
N GLY A 25 0.76 -21.17 -3.31
CA GLY A 25 -0.34 -21.88 -3.97
C GLY A 25 -1.58 -21.06 -4.35
N GLY A 26 -1.77 -19.85 -3.85
CA GLY A 26 -2.91 -19.01 -4.25
C GLY A 26 -2.59 -18.08 -5.42
N ALA A 27 -2.74 -18.52 -6.68
CA ALA A 27 -2.71 -17.59 -7.80
C ALA A 27 -3.85 -16.57 -7.66
N SER A 28 -3.54 -15.28 -7.52
CA SER A 28 -4.56 -14.23 -7.62
C SER A 28 -5.29 -14.38 -8.95
N LYS A 29 -6.63 -14.28 -8.91
CA LYS A 29 -7.49 -14.38 -10.09
C LYS A 29 -7.43 -13.12 -10.97
N ALA A 30 -6.74 -12.07 -10.53
CA ALA A 30 -6.68 -10.82 -11.26
C ALA A 30 -5.87 -10.96 -12.56
N PRO A 31 -6.34 -10.35 -13.67
CA PRO A 31 -5.60 -10.36 -14.91
C PRO A 31 -4.29 -9.57 -14.79
N VAL A 32 -3.33 -9.94 -15.63
CA VAL A 32 -2.02 -9.27 -15.68
C VAL A 32 -2.13 -7.96 -16.46
N TYR A 33 -1.54 -6.90 -15.92
CA TYR A 33 -1.47 -5.59 -16.55
C TYR A 33 -0.68 -5.67 -17.86
N GLN A 34 -1.29 -5.15 -18.93
CA GLN A 34 -0.64 -5.04 -20.23
C GLN A 34 -0.23 -3.58 -20.46
N PRO A 35 1.07 -3.25 -20.42
CA PRO A 35 1.52 -1.89 -20.62
C PRO A 35 1.27 -1.43 -22.06
N PRO A 36 0.96 -0.13 -22.27
CA PRO A 36 0.83 0.42 -23.62
C PRO A 36 2.15 0.30 -24.40
N ARG A 37 2.03 0.04 -25.72
CA ARG A 37 3.17 -0.19 -26.64
C ARG A 37 4.08 1.03 -26.82
N LYS A 38 3.57 2.26 -26.70
CA LYS A 38 4.38 3.48 -26.81
C LYS A 38 5.15 3.73 -25.51
N SER A 39 6.46 3.95 -25.63
CA SER A 39 7.29 4.44 -24.52
C SER A 39 6.81 5.83 -24.14
N LEU A 40 6.27 6.01 -22.93
CA LEU A 40 6.15 7.34 -22.35
C LEU A 40 7.40 7.58 -21.53
N TYR A 41 8.30 8.40 -22.06
CA TYR A 41 9.27 9.11 -21.23
C TYR A 41 8.52 10.26 -20.57
N LEU A 42 7.79 9.97 -19.50
CA LEU A 42 7.36 11.01 -18.59
C LEU A 42 8.20 10.85 -17.34
N ILE A 43 8.96 11.88 -16.98
CA ILE A 43 9.34 12.06 -15.56
C ILE A 43 8.03 12.43 -14.87
N ALA A 44 7.24 11.43 -14.51
CA ALA A 44 6.00 11.63 -13.79
C ALA A 44 6.31 11.43 -12.30
N SER A 45 6.76 12.51 -11.64
CA SER A 45 6.14 12.72 -10.33
C SER A 45 4.66 12.91 -10.65
N ILE A 46 3.80 12.05 -10.10
CA ILE A 46 2.38 12.35 -10.12
C ILE A 46 2.32 13.66 -9.31
N GLY A 47 2.11 14.80 -9.97
CA GLY A 47 2.46 16.13 -9.44
C GLY A 47 1.99 16.35 -8.00
N GLU A 48 2.61 17.29 -7.28
CA GLU A 48 2.47 17.53 -5.82
C GLU A 48 1.04 17.37 -5.24
N ASN A 49 0.02 17.64 -6.05
CA ASN A 49 -1.40 17.40 -5.80
C ASN A 49 -1.82 15.94 -5.53
N TRP A 50 -0.98 14.92 -5.74
CA TRP A 50 -1.28 13.53 -5.36
C TRP A 50 -0.54 13.10 -4.10
N VAL A 51 0.66 13.63 -3.88
CA VAL A 51 1.56 13.25 -2.78
C VAL A 51 1.09 13.82 -1.42
N GLN A 52 0.45 15.00 -1.42
CA GLN A 52 -0.07 15.63 -0.20
C GLN A 52 -1.24 14.89 0.49
N PHE A 53 -1.78 13.83 -0.11
CA PHE A 53 -3.18 13.44 0.11
C PHE A 53 -3.45 11.99 0.53
N LEU A 54 -2.44 11.25 1.00
CA LEU A 54 -2.67 9.97 1.69
C LEU A 54 -2.32 10.18 3.17
N ARG A 55 -3.34 10.39 4.01
CA ARG A 55 -3.14 10.81 5.41
C ARG A 55 -3.09 9.64 6.39
N TYR A 56 -3.65 8.49 6.01
CA TYR A 56 -3.81 7.36 6.93
C TYR A 56 -3.51 6.03 6.25
N SER A 57 -2.25 5.64 6.31
CA SER A 57 -1.84 4.26 6.09
C SER A 57 -1.73 3.58 7.45
N THR A 58 -2.17 2.33 7.59
CA THR A 58 -2.17 1.60 8.87
C THR A 58 -0.77 1.38 9.42
N ASN A 59 -0.59 1.46 10.74
CA ASN A 59 0.64 1.01 11.42
C ASN A 59 0.97 -0.47 11.12
N ARG A 60 0.03 -1.28 10.59
CA ARG A 60 0.28 -2.67 10.20
C ARG A 60 0.05 -2.87 8.72
N SER A 61 1.08 -3.36 8.04
CA SER A 61 1.32 -3.20 6.60
C SER A 61 0.60 -4.22 5.73
N VAL A 62 -0.66 -4.44 6.08
CA VAL A 62 -1.56 -5.42 5.45
C VAL A 62 -2.31 -4.82 4.28
N LEU A 63 -2.53 -3.51 4.34
CA LEU A 63 -3.48 -2.85 3.47
C LEU A 63 -3.02 -1.45 3.10
N ASP A 64 -2.78 -1.30 1.82
CA ASP A 64 -2.56 -0.01 1.21
C ASP A 64 -3.88 0.47 0.57
N ALA A 65 -4.56 1.36 1.30
CA ALA A 65 -5.74 2.08 0.83
C ALA A 65 -5.43 3.11 -0.27
N GLY A 66 -4.17 3.52 -0.43
CA GLY A 66 -3.79 4.69 -1.21
C GLY A 66 -3.97 4.51 -2.71
N SER A 67 -3.87 3.29 -3.22
CA SER A 67 -4.22 3.02 -4.63
C SER A 67 -5.73 3.17 -4.88
N LEU A 68 -6.59 2.72 -3.96
CA LEU A 68 -8.05 2.90 -4.05
C LEU A 68 -8.46 4.37 -3.89
N GLU A 69 -7.90 5.06 -2.89
CA GLU A 69 -8.10 6.51 -2.69
C GLU A 69 -7.66 7.29 -3.92
N GLY A 70 -6.52 6.91 -4.51
CA GLY A 70 -6.03 7.49 -5.75
C GLY A 70 -6.99 7.28 -6.93
N GLN A 71 -7.50 6.06 -7.13
CA GLN A 71 -8.51 5.81 -8.17
C GLN A 71 -9.83 6.56 -7.90
N ASN A 72 -10.25 6.65 -6.65
CA ASN A 72 -11.45 7.39 -6.26
C ASN A 72 -11.31 8.89 -6.56
N PHE A 73 -10.17 9.49 -6.23
CA PHE A 73 -9.86 10.88 -6.58
C PHE A 73 -9.81 11.08 -8.09
N LYS A 74 -9.16 10.19 -8.85
CA LYS A 74 -9.12 10.23 -10.32
C LYS A 74 -10.53 10.26 -10.94
N LYS A 75 -11.46 9.49 -10.36
CA LYS A 75 -12.83 9.34 -10.85
C LYS A 75 -13.75 10.49 -10.45
N LYS A 76 -13.65 10.95 -9.20
CA LYS A 76 -14.62 11.89 -8.60
C LYS A 76 -14.11 13.32 -8.48
N GLY A 77 -12.80 13.53 -8.61
CA GLY A 77 -12.15 14.82 -8.32
C GLY A 77 -12.14 15.22 -6.85
N LYS A 78 -12.66 14.37 -5.95
CA LYS A 78 -12.67 14.57 -4.50
C LYS A 78 -11.87 13.45 -3.84
N LEU A 79 -10.90 13.83 -3.03
CA LEU A 79 -10.18 12.90 -2.19
C LEU A 79 -11.00 12.65 -0.94
N GLU A 80 -11.16 11.39 -0.61
CA GLU A 80 -11.89 10.96 0.57
C GLU A 80 -11.19 9.74 1.14
N ASP A 81 -10.76 9.86 2.40
CA ASP A 81 -9.99 8.82 3.08
C ASP A 81 -10.89 7.61 3.32
N VAL A 82 -10.43 6.43 2.91
CA VAL A 82 -11.14 5.17 3.13
C VAL A 82 -10.77 4.58 4.48
N SER A 83 -11.73 3.89 5.10
CA SER A 83 -11.50 3.24 6.39
C SER A 83 -10.69 1.97 6.22
N VAL A 84 -9.42 2.05 6.56
CA VAL A 84 -8.58 0.88 6.75
C VAL A 84 -9.10 -0.05 7.87
N GLN A 85 -9.75 0.50 8.90
CA GLN A 85 -10.32 -0.30 9.99
C GLN A 85 -11.52 -1.13 9.53
N ASN A 86 -12.36 -0.59 8.64
CA ASN A 86 -13.42 -1.34 8.00
C ASN A 86 -12.85 -2.58 7.33
N ILE A 87 -11.74 -2.44 6.59
CA ILE A 87 -11.15 -3.57 5.87
C ILE A 87 -10.51 -4.55 6.86
N LEU A 88 -9.78 -4.07 7.87
CA LEU A 88 -9.21 -4.92 8.94
C LEU A 88 -10.27 -5.73 9.70
N ASP A 89 -11.44 -5.14 9.95
CA ASP A 89 -12.49 -5.80 10.73
C ASP A 89 -13.38 -6.71 9.86
N CYS A 90 -13.57 -6.39 8.58
CA CYS A 90 -14.58 -7.02 7.73
C CYS A 90 -14.00 -7.96 6.66
N ALA A 91 -12.74 -7.77 6.22
CA ALA A 91 -12.10 -8.66 5.26
C ALA A 91 -11.48 -9.90 5.92
N LYS A 92 -11.80 -10.21 7.19
CA LYS A 92 -11.18 -11.31 7.94
C LYS A 92 -11.67 -12.68 7.51
N GLY A 93 -10.85 -13.69 7.81
CA GLY A 93 -11.22 -15.09 7.76
C GLY A 93 -10.86 -15.77 6.45
N LYS A 94 -11.28 -17.03 6.32
CA LYS A 94 -10.82 -17.93 5.25
C LYS A 94 -11.21 -17.48 3.84
N VAL A 95 -12.26 -16.67 3.70
CA VAL A 95 -12.76 -16.21 2.39
C VAL A 95 -11.73 -15.30 1.71
N TYR A 96 -11.19 -14.33 2.44
CA TYR A 96 -10.22 -13.36 1.92
C TYR A 96 -8.80 -13.61 2.43
N ASN A 97 -8.58 -14.65 3.24
CA ASN A 97 -7.27 -15.01 3.80
C ASN A 97 -6.54 -13.82 4.50
N ASN A 98 -7.32 -12.89 5.07
CA ASN A 98 -6.79 -11.79 5.88
C ASN A 98 -7.12 -12.04 7.34
N ASP A 99 -6.25 -11.52 8.22
CA ASP A 99 -6.24 -11.82 9.65
C ASP A 99 -6.17 -10.52 10.46
N GLY A 100 -6.85 -9.48 9.96
CA GLY A 100 -6.91 -8.16 10.58
C GLY A 100 -5.52 -7.62 10.91
N CYS A 101 -5.29 -7.29 12.17
CA CYS A 101 -4.00 -6.80 12.64
C CYS A 101 -2.86 -7.81 12.47
N GLN A 102 -3.10 -9.11 12.29
CA GLN A 102 -2.01 -10.09 12.16
C GLN A 102 -1.47 -10.25 10.75
N GLY A 103 -2.06 -9.59 9.75
CA GLY A 103 -1.55 -9.65 8.39
C GLY A 103 -2.55 -10.09 7.35
N GLY A 104 -2.14 -10.03 6.09
CA GLY A 104 -2.99 -10.32 4.94
C GLY A 104 -2.39 -9.83 3.63
N LEU A 105 -3.22 -9.90 2.58
CA LEU A 105 -2.89 -9.58 1.20
C LEU A 105 -3.70 -8.38 0.71
N VAL A 106 -3.06 -7.53 -0.09
CA VAL A 106 -3.73 -6.37 -0.70
C VAL A 106 -4.77 -6.81 -1.74
N GLU A 107 -4.49 -7.87 -2.51
CA GLU A 107 -5.42 -8.36 -3.54
C GLU A 107 -6.75 -8.83 -2.95
N THR A 108 -6.71 -9.59 -1.87
CA THR A 108 -7.93 -10.12 -1.24
C THR A 108 -8.68 -9.05 -0.45
N ALA A 109 -8.00 -7.97 -0.06
CA ALA A 109 -8.66 -6.77 0.41
C ALA A 109 -9.48 -6.10 -0.70
N PHE A 110 -8.96 -6.04 -1.94
CA PHE A 110 -9.73 -5.57 -3.08
C PHE A 110 -10.88 -6.50 -3.46
N ASP A 111 -10.68 -7.82 -3.36
CA ASP A 111 -11.77 -8.80 -3.51
C ASP A 111 -12.90 -8.51 -2.51
N TYR A 112 -12.57 -8.29 -1.22
CA TYR A 112 -13.55 -7.89 -0.21
C TYR A 112 -14.30 -6.62 -0.59
N ILE A 113 -13.58 -5.55 -0.98
CA ILE A 113 -14.24 -4.27 -1.30
C ILE A 113 -15.18 -4.43 -2.49
N GLN A 114 -14.79 -5.23 -3.49
CA GLN A 114 -15.62 -5.53 -4.65
C GLN A 114 -16.88 -6.31 -4.26
N ASP A 115 -16.73 -7.40 -3.49
CA ASP A 115 -17.85 -8.24 -3.05
C ASP A 115 -18.79 -7.49 -2.09
N ASN A 116 -18.23 -6.67 -1.20
CA ASN A 116 -18.94 -5.82 -0.26
C ASN A 116 -19.57 -4.58 -0.91
N ARG A 117 -19.27 -4.34 -2.20
CA ARG A 117 -19.73 -3.18 -2.98
C ARG A 117 -19.34 -1.83 -2.37
N GLY A 118 -18.19 -1.78 -1.71
CA GLY A 118 -17.60 -0.55 -1.21
C GLY A 118 -16.90 -0.67 0.12
N VAL A 119 -16.33 0.46 0.55
CA VAL A 119 -15.65 0.65 1.83
C VAL A 119 -16.10 1.97 2.45
N ASN A 120 -16.23 1.99 3.77
CA ASN A 120 -16.63 3.19 4.52
C ASN A 120 -15.55 4.26 4.58
N SER A 121 -15.94 5.48 4.90
CA SER A 121 -14.99 6.58 5.14
C SER A 121 -14.20 6.36 6.44
N ALA A 122 -12.95 6.85 6.47
CA ALA A 122 -12.16 6.87 7.69
C ALA A 122 -12.83 7.72 8.79
N ALA A 123 -13.66 8.69 8.43
CA ALA A 123 -14.40 9.52 9.38
C ALA A 123 -15.53 8.75 10.09
N ASN A 124 -16.29 7.92 9.36
CA ASN A 124 -17.43 7.18 9.90
C ASN A 124 -17.03 5.81 10.46
N TYR A 125 -15.85 5.31 10.09
CA TYR A 125 -15.26 4.10 10.65
C TYR A 125 -13.77 4.36 11.00
N PRO A 126 -13.49 5.03 12.13
CA PRO A 126 -12.14 5.44 12.51
C PRO A 126 -11.18 4.28 12.79
N TYR A 127 -9.88 4.55 12.63
CA TYR A 127 -8.83 3.58 12.94
C TYR A 127 -8.60 3.42 14.44
N GLU A 128 -8.59 2.17 14.90
CA GLU A 128 -8.48 1.80 16.32
C GLU A 128 -7.19 1.02 16.63
N ALA A 129 -6.41 0.65 15.62
CA ALA A 129 -5.15 -0.10 15.76
C ALA A 129 -5.27 -1.43 16.51
N LYS A 130 -6.43 -2.08 16.42
CA LYS A 130 -6.74 -3.37 17.02
C LYS A 130 -7.79 -4.09 16.18
N ASP A 131 -7.91 -5.40 16.37
CA ASP A 131 -9.00 -6.17 15.79
C ASP A 131 -10.32 -5.81 16.46
N GLY A 132 -11.33 -5.47 15.65
CA GLY A 132 -12.70 -5.24 16.08
C GLY A 132 -13.70 -6.20 15.42
N THR A 133 -14.97 -6.03 15.76
CA THR A 133 -16.08 -6.65 15.03
C THR A 133 -16.37 -5.85 13.77
N CYS A 134 -16.81 -6.48 12.67
CA CYS A 134 -17.17 -5.75 11.46
C CYS A 134 -18.38 -4.84 11.73
N ARG A 135 -18.22 -3.52 11.51
CA ARG A 135 -19.24 -2.48 11.71
C ARG A 135 -19.62 -1.75 10.41
N PHE A 136 -19.43 -2.41 9.27
CA PHE A 136 -19.69 -1.82 7.95
C PHE A 136 -21.14 -1.32 7.84
N LYS A 137 -21.30 -0.14 7.23
CA LYS A 137 -22.60 0.46 6.92
C LYS A 137 -22.67 0.86 5.46
N GLN A 138 -23.71 0.43 4.75
CA GLN A 138 -23.84 0.75 3.32
C GLN A 138 -23.91 2.27 3.05
N ASP A 139 -24.55 3.02 3.95
CA ASP A 139 -24.74 4.48 3.80
C ASP A 139 -23.43 5.28 3.95
N ASP A 140 -22.39 4.68 4.53
CA ASP A 140 -21.10 5.33 4.80
C ASP A 140 -20.06 5.05 3.70
N VAL A 141 -20.45 4.38 2.60
CA VAL A 141 -19.53 4.00 1.50
C VAL A 141 -19.03 5.23 0.74
N VAL A 142 -17.71 5.35 0.63
CA VAL A 142 -17.04 6.47 -0.08
C VAL A 142 -16.22 6.04 -1.29
N ALA A 143 -15.80 4.78 -1.35
CA ALA A 143 -15.07 4.21 -2.47
C ALA A 143 -15.54 2.77 -2.74
N ASN A 144 -15.40 2.33 -3.98
CA ASN A 144 -15.68 0.96 -4.39
C ASN A 144 -14.60 0.49 -5.39
N CYS A 145 -14.31 -0.81 -5.37
CA CYS A 145 -13.42 -1.47 -6.30
C CYS A 145 -14.27 -2.31 -7.26
N THR A 146 -14.16 -2.08 -8.57
CA THR A 146 -14.85 -2.91 -9.56
C THR A 146 -13.94 -3.99 -10.16
N GLY A 147 -12.69 -4.05 -9.71
CA GLY A 147 -11.65 -4.94 -10.21
C GLY A 147 -10.26 -4.31 -10.08
N TYR A 148 -9.25 -5.16 -10.13
CA TYR A 148 -7.84 -4.79 -10.09
C TYR A 148 -7.03 -5.66 -11.05
N VAL A 149 -5.82 -5.23 -11.36
CA VAL A 149 -4.89 -5.94 -12.24
C VAL A 149 -3.52 -6.06 -11.57
N ARG A 150 -2.76 -7.09 -11.91
CA ARG A 150 -1.43 -7.32 -11.36
C ARG A 150 -0.34 -6.89 -12.32
N ILE A 151 0.63 -6.12 -11.84
CA ILE A 151 1.85 -5.88 -12.60
C ILE A 151 2.61 -7.22 -12.72
N PRO A 152 3.18 -7.55 -13.89
CA PRO A 152 4.03 -8.73 -14.03
C PRO A 152 5.14 -8.72 -12.97
N SER A 153 5.35 -9.86 -12.30
CA SER A 153 6.32 -9.97 -11.21
C SER A 153 7.72 -9.60 -11.68
N GLY A 154 8.37 -8.67 -10.97
CA GLY A 154 9.72 -8.20 -11.30
C GLY A 154 9.82 -7.26 -12.51
N ASP A 155 8.72 -6.88 -13.15
CA ASP A 155 8.75 -5.97 -14.30
C ASP A 155 8.60 -4.50 -13.87
N GLU A 156 9.71 -3.92 -13.42
CA GLU A 156 9.78 -2.50 -13.04
C GLU A 156 9.46 -1.53 -14.19
N LYS A 157 9.63 -1.93 -15.46
CA LYS A 157 9.26 -1.09 -16.61
C LYS A 157 7.74 -1.02 -16.78
N SER A 158 7.06 -2.15 -16.60
CA SER A 158 5.59 -2.17 -16.57
C SER A 158 5.05 -1.40 -15.37
N LEU A 159 5.72 -1.49 -14.23
CA LEU A 159 5.40 -0.72 -13.03
C LEU A 159 5.52 0.80 -13.27
N GLU A 160 6.63 1.24 -13.89
CA GLU A 160 6.87 2.66 -14.24
C GLU A 160 5.74 3.22 -15.10
N LYS A 161 5.34 2.45 -16.13
CA LYS A 161 4.21 2.81 -17.00
C LYS A 161 2.87 2.80 -16.26
N ALA A 162 2.67 1.88 -15.33
CA ALA A 162 1.45 1.80 -14.54
C ALA A 162 1.32 3.01 -13.61
N VAL A 163 2.37 3.36 -12.87
CA VAL A 163 2.40 4.55 -12.00
C VAL A 163 2.09 5.81 -12.80
N ALA A 164 2.76 6.00 -13.94
CA ALA A 164 2.58 7.20 -14.77
C ALA A 164 1.17 7.33 -15.39
N LYS A 165 0.49 6.22 -15.70
CA LYS A 165 -0.81 6.25 -16.38
C LYS A 165 -2.01 6.07 -15.46
N GLN A 166 -1.86 5.19 -14.47
CA GLN A 166 -2.96 4.78 -13.61
C GLN A 166 -3.02 5.65 -12.35
N GLY A 167 -1.88 6.05 -11.80
CA GLY A 167 -1.77 6.76 -10.53
C GLY A 167 -1.08 5.90 -9.48
N PRO A 168 -1.37 6.11 -8.18
CA PRO A 168 -0.74 5.34 -7.12
C PRO A 168 -0.96 3.82 -7.22
N ILE A 169 0.10 3.04 -7.01
CA ILE A 169 0.09 1.57 -7.13
C ILE A 169 0.52 0.93 -5.82
N SER A 170 -0.28 0.00 -5.29
CA SER A 170 0.11 -0.78 -4.12
C SER A 170 1.19 -1.81 -4.49
N VAL A 171 2.26 -1.86 -3.70
CA VAL A 171 3.36 -2.82 -3.85
C VAL A 171 3.77 -3.37 -2.48
N ALA A 172 4.49 -4.48 -2.48
CA ALA A 172 5.11 -5.02 -1.28
C ALA A 172 6.64 -4.95 -1.39
N ILE A 173 7.28 -4.64 -0.27
CA ILE A 173 8.73 -4.52 -0.13
C ILE A 173 9.21 -5.43 1.02
N HIS A 174 10.51 -5.70 1.05
CA HIS A 174 11.17 -6.34 2.17
C HIS A 174 11.84 -5.28 3.06
N VAL A 175 11.28 -5.08 4.25
CA VAL A 175 11.81 -4.19 5.28
C VAL A 175 12.78 -4.97 6.16
N VAL A 176 14.03 -4.50 6.21
CA VAL A 176 15.11 -4.99 7.09
C VAL A 176 15.43 -3.95 8.17
N ASP A 177 16.31 -4.28 9.11
CA ASP A 177 16.63 -3.47 10.30
C ASP A 177 17.05 -2.04 9.97
N LYS A 178 17.88 -1.84 8.95
CA LYS A 178 18.32 -0.48 8.56
C LYS A 178 17.17 0.39 8.04
N PHE A 179 16.15 -0.23 7.45
CA PHE A 179 14.99 0.51 6.96
C PHE A 179 14.26 1.19 8.11
N GLN A 180 14.26 0.63 9.33
CA GLN A 180 13.64 1.24 10.53
C GLN A 180 14.16 2.66 10.81
N PHE A 181 15.40 2.97 10.41
CA PHE A 181 16.08 4.23 10.69
C PHE A 181 16.33 5.09 9.45
N TYR A 182 15.82 4.67 8.28
CA TYR A 182 15.83 5.49 7.08
C TYR A 182 15.21 6.87 7.34
N SER A 183 15.69 7.90 6.67
CA SER A 183 15.20 9.27 6.89
C SER A 183 15.25 10.17 5.66
N ASN A 184 16.23 9.98 4.77
CA ASN A 184 16.35 10.73 3.52
C ASN A 184 17.26 10.02 2.52
N GLY A 185 17.22 10.47 1.26
CA GLY A 185 18.05 9.96 0.16
C GLY A 185 17.37 8.85 -0.63
N VAL A 186 18.15 8.06 -1.36
CA VAL A 186 17.64 6.87 -2.03
C VAL A 186 18.02 5.65 -1.19
N TYR A 187 17.02 5.02 -0.58
CA TYR A 187 17.26 3.81 0.21
C TYR A 187 17.71 2.64 -0.67
N TYR A 188 18.79 1.96 -0.26
CA TYR A 188 19.27 0.72 -0.85
C TYR A 188 19.97 -0.12 0.22
N ASP A 189 19.59 -1.39 0.33
CA ASP A 189 20.25 -2.34 1.23
C ASP A 189 20.39 -3.71 0.56
N PRO A 190 21.61 -4.27 0.42
CA PRO A 190 21.81 -5.59 -0.17
C PRO A 190 21.19 -6.75 0.66
N GLN A 191 20.77 -6.49 1.90
CA GLN A 191 20.04 -7.47 2.72
C GLN A 191 18.55 -7.58 2.34
N CYS A 192 18.02 -6.63 1.56
CA CYS A 192 16.66 -6.73 1.04
C CYS A 192 16.56 -7.89 0.05
N GLY A 193 15.85 -8.94 0.47
CA GLY A 193 15.33 -9.99 -0.41
C GLY A 193 14.31 -9.47 -1.43
N ASN A 194 14.18 -10.19 -2.54
CA ASN A 194 13.34 -9.84 -3.68
C ASN A 194 12.39 -10.98 -4.11
N LYS A 195 12.33 -12.08 -3.35
CA LYS A 195 11.39 -13.17 -3.59
C LYS A 195 10.06 -12.86 -2.92
N PRO A 196 8.93 -13.40 -3.41
CA PRO A 196 7.61 -13.19 -2.80
C PRO A 196 7.55 -13.50 -1.30
N ASP A 197 8.31 -14.50 -0.83
CA ASP A 197 8.36 -14.91 0.58
C ASP A 197 9.21 -13.99 1.46
N ASP A 198 10.04 -13.13 0.87
CA ASP A 198 10.86 -12.15 1.61
C ASP A 198 10.05 -10.89 1.94
N LEU A 199 9.00 -10.59 1.16
CA LEU A 199 8.22 -9.36 1.28
C LEU A 199 7.39 -9.40 2.57
N ASN A 200 7.47 -8.33 3.36
CA ASN A 200 6.86 -8.27 4.70
C ASN A 200 6.11 -6.95 4.98
N HIS A 201 6.14 -6.01 4.04
CA HIS A 201 5.56 -4.68 4.20
C HIS A 201 4.87 -4.19 2.91
N ALA A 202 3.60 -3.81 2.96
CA ALA A 202 2.89 -3.17 1.84
C ALA A 202 2.99 -1.64 1.90
N VAL A 203 3.21 -1.02 0.74
CA VAL A 203 3.38 0.43 0.56
C VAL A 203 2.73 0.92 -0.74
N VAL A 204 2.62 2.25 -0.89
CA VAL A 204 2.08 2.88 -2.10
C VAL A 204 3.21 3.48 -2.92
N LEU A 205 3.35 3.07 -4.17
CA LEU A 205 4.15 3.84 -5.13
C LEU A 205 3.36 5.01 -5.65
N VAL A 206 3.91 6.21 -5.47
CA VAL A 206 3.29 7.48 -5.88
C VAL A 206 4.11 8.23 -6.93
N GLY A 207 5.20 7.63 -7.42
CA GLY A 207 6.04 8.23 -8.45
C GLY A 207 7.39 7.55 -8.56
N TYR A 208 8.23 8.11 -9.43
CA TYR A 208 9.62 7.72 -9.61
C TYR A 208 10.42 8.90 -10.14
N GLY A 209 11.73 8.82 -10.03
CA GLY A 209 12.62 9.87 -10.47
C GLY A 209 14.05 9.39 -10.65
N LYS A 210 14.93 10.36 -10.85
CA LYS A 210 16.36 10.15 -11.05
C LYS A 210 17.12 11.28 -10.40
N GLU A 211 18.05 10.95 -9.52
CA GLU A 211 18.99 11.88 -8.90
C GLU A 211 19.95 12.49 -9.95
N PRO A 212 20.58 13.65 -9.67
CA PRO A 212 21.56 14.26 -10.59
C PRO A 212 22.74 13.34 -10.96
N ASN A 213 23.15 12.48 -10.03
CA ASN A 213 24.21 11.47 -10.25
C ASN A 213 23.75 10.29 -11.15
N GLY A 214 22.47 10.27 -11.51
CA GLY A 214 21.86 9.28 -12.37
C GLY A 214 21.21 8.08 -11.68
N GLN A 215 21.25 8.02 -10.35
CA GLN A 215 20.58 6.99 -9.56
C GLN A 215 19.06 7.13 -9.70
N LYS A 216 18.39 6.07 -10.16
CA LYS A 216 16.92 6.03 -10.24
C LYS A 216 16.33 5.70 -8.88
N TYR A 217 15.13 6.20 -8.61
CA TYR A 217 14.40 5.92 -7.38
C TYR A 217 12.90 5.83 -7.61
N TRP A 218 12.24 5.13 -6.68
CA TRP A 218 10.80 5.13 -6.53
C TRP A 218 10.41 6.10 -5.41
N LEU A 219 9.33 6.86 -5.61
CA LEU A 219 8.70 7.61 -4.53
C LEU A 219 7.67 6.72 -3.87
N VAL A 220 7.96 6.31 -2.64
CA VAL A 220 7.15 5.40 -1.86
C VAL A 220 6.47 6.19 -0.76
N LYS A 221 5.16 6.04 -0.64
CA LYS A 221 4.42 6.52 0.52
C LYS A 221 4.23 5.40 1.52
N ILE A 222 4.71 5.63 2.73
CA ILE A 222 4.68 4.66 3.82
C ILE A 222 3.59 5.06 4.82
N PRO A 223 2.75 4.12 5.30
CA PRO A 223 2.71 3.88 6.73
C PRO A 223 2.74 5.03 7.74
N MET A 224 1.80 5.98 7.86
CA MET A 224 1.90 6.93 8.98
C MET A 224 1.73 6.21 10.32
N VAL A 225 2.83 6.00 11.04
CA VAL A 225 2.81 5.56 12.43
C VAL A 225 2.41 6.74 13.33
N ARG A 226 1.45 6.54 14.25
CA ARG A 226 1.19 7.50 15.35
C ARG A 226 2.54 7.97 15.95
N ASN A 227 2.73 9.28 16.04
CA ASN A 227 3.95 9.98 16.47
C ASN A 227 5.03 10.24 15.40
N GLY A 228 4.76 9.99 14.11
CA GLY A 228 5.57 10.57 13.03
C GLY A 228 6.91 9.88 12.75
N ALA A 229 6.99 8.57 12.99
CA ALA A 229 8.18 7.77 12.68
C ALA A 229 8.58 7.83 11.20
N TRP A 230 7.59 7.87 10.30
CA TRP A 230 7.76 8.00 8.86
C TRP A 230 6.97 9.25 8.41
N LYS A 231 7.57 10.44 8.57
CA LYS A 231 7.05 11.65 7.92
C LYS A 231 7.76 11.80 6.58
N GLY A 232 7.14 11.36 5.49
CA GLY A 232 7.64 11.66 4.14
C GLY A 232 7.37 10.60 3.09
N THR A 233 7.75 10.95 1.87
CA THR A 233 8.06 10.06 0.73
C THR A 233 9.55 9.77 0.68
#